data_AF-A0A1C5MTT6-F1
#
_entry.id   AF-A0A1C5MTT6-F1
#
_cell.length_a   1.000
_cell.length_b   1.000
_cell.length_c   1.000
_cell.angle_alpha   90.00
_cell.angle_beta   90.00
_cell.angle_gamma   90.00
#
_symmetry.space_group_name_H-M   'P 1'
#
loop_
_entity.id
_entity.type
_entity.pdbx_description
1 polymer ?
#
loop_
_entity_poly.entity_id
_entity_poly.type
_entity_poly.pdbx_seq_one_letter_code
_entity_poly.pdbx_strand_id
1 'polypeptide(L)' 'MGGKVLELETERLRAEGQVVGKEIGKAEGEERLSILINHLILDGRNDEIQSVVTNAEIRRKLYKEYGM' A
#
# COMPACT_ATOMS: atom_id res chain seq x y z
N MET A 1 -35.94 14.16 15.43
CA MET A 1 -34.76 14.89 14.93
C MET A 1 -33.42 14.15 15.12
N GLY A 2 -33.37 12.93 15.70
CA GLY A 2 -32.10 12.23 15.95
C GLY A 2 -31.51 11.40 14.78
N GLY A 3 -32.34 10.91 13.84
CA GLY A 3 -31.86 10.03 12.75
C GLY A 3 -30.91 10.72 11.77
N LYS A 4 -31.22 11.95 11.36
CA LYS A 4 -30.41 12.72 10.42
C LYS A 4 -29.03 13.12 10.97
N VAL A 5 -28.93 13.32 12.29
CA VAL A 5 -27.65 13.62 12.96
C VAL A 5 -26.76 12.37 13.00
N LEU A 6 -27.36 11.19 13.22
CA LEU A 6 -26.64 9.93 13.25
C LEU A 6 -26.09 9.51 11.87
N GLU A 7 -26.85 9.75 10.80
CA GLU A 7 -26.40 9.50 9.42
C GLU A 7 -25.20 10.37 9.05
N LEU A 8 -25.26 11.68 9.36
CA LEU A 8 -24.15 12.61 9.09
C LEU A 8 -22.88 12.24 9.86
N GLU A 9 -23.01 11.84 11.12
CA GLU A 9 -21.86 11.40 11.91
C GLU A 9 -21.26 10.09 11.37
N THR A 10 -22.11 9.17 10.89
CA THR A 10 -21.66 7.93 10.27
C THR A 10 -20.89 8.19 8.97
N GLU A 11 -21.37 9.10 8.13
CA GLU A 11 -20.69 9.51 6.90
C GLU A 11 -19.34 10.18 7.21
N ARG A 12 -19.31 11.05 8.23
CA ARG A 12 -18.08 11.71 8.69
C ARG A 12 -17.03 10.69 9.14
N LEU A 13 -17.42 9.75 10.00
CA LEU A 13 -16.52 8.69 10.48
C LEU A 13 -16.02 7.80 9.33
N ARG A 14 -16.88 7.49 8.35
CA ARG A 14 -16.47 6.74 7.15
C ARG A 14 -15.44 7.52 6.34
N ALA A 15 -15.67 8.82 6.11
CA ALA A 15 -14.75 9.67 5.36
C ALA A 15 -13.39 9.81 6.07
N GLU A 16 -13.41 10.06 7.39
CA GLU A 16 -12.19 10.10 8.21
C GLU A 16 -11.45 8.76 8.15
N GLY A 17 -12.16 7.63 8.29
CA GLY A 17 -11.57 6.30 8.17
C GLY A 17 -10.95 6.02 6.80
N GLN A 18 -11.56 6.51 5.71
CA GLN A 18 -10.99 6.39 4.36
C GLN A 18 -9.72 7.22 4.18
N VAL A 19 -9.68 8.43 4.76
CA VAL A 19 -8.49 9.28 4.73
C VAL A 19 -7.35 8.61 5.50
N VAL A 20 -7.61 8.19 6.74
CA VAL A 20 -6.61 7.51 7.58
C VAL A 20 -6.12 6.23 6.92
N GLY A 21 -7.04 5.38 6.42
CA GLY A 21 -6.68 4.13 5.74
C GLY A 21 -5.85 4.34 4.48
N LYS A 22 -6.10 5.42 3.73
CA LYS A 22 -5.30 5.76 2.55
C LYS A 22 -3.89 6.19 2.91
N GLU A 23 -3.73 6.99 3.96
CA GLU A 23 -2.40 7.45 4.39
C GLU A 23 -1.58 6.29 4.99
N ILE A 24 -2.20 5.42 5.79
CA ILE A 24 -1.56 4.19 6.27
C ILE A 24 -1.15 3.29 5.10
N GLY A 25 -2.07 3.03 4.15
CA GLY A 25 -1.79 2.15 3.01
C GLY A 25 -0.70 2.68 2.08
N LYS A 26 -0.53 4.01 1.97
CA LYS A 26 0.60 4.61 1.27
C LYS A 26 1.92 4.34 2.00
N ALA A 27 1.97 4.63 3.30
CA ALA A 27 3.17 4.42 4.11
C ALA A 27 3.62 2.96 4.10
N GLU A 28 2.69 2.02 4.33
CA GLU A 28 2.97 0.58 4.26
C GLU A 28 3.41 0.15 2.85
N GLY A 29 2.80 0.73 1.81
CA GLY A 29 3.14 0.45 0.42
C GLY A 29 4.56 0.92 0.05
N GLU A 30 4.95 2.10 0.52
CA GLU A 30 6.30 2.65 0.35
C GLU A 30 7.34 1.79 1.09
N GLU A 31 7.09 1.44 2.35
CA GLU A 31 7.98 0.59 3.14
C GLU A 31 8.18 -0.78 2.47
N ARG A 32 7.08 -1.46 2.06
CA ARG A 32 7.18 -2.75 1.35
C ARG A 32 7.94 -2.65 0.05
N LEU A 33 7.76 -1.58 -0.72
CA LEU A 33 8.52 -1.38 -1.97
C LEU A 33 10.01 -1.16 -1.69
N SER A 34 10.36 -0.37 -0.67
CA SER A 34 11.77 -0.16 -0.27
C SER A 34 12.43 -1.47 0.16
N ILE A 35 11.75 -2.30 0.96
CA ILE A 35 12.24 -3.62 1.37
C ILE A 35 12.48 -4.51 0.15
N LEU A 36 11.53 -4.57 -0.79
CA LEU A 36 11.67 -5.35 -2.01
C LEU A 36 12.84 -4.89 -2.89
N ILE A 37 13.03 -3.58 -3.07
CA ILE A 37 14.16 -3.06 -3.84
C ILE A 37 15.49 -3.45 -3.17
N ASN A 38 15.59 -3.35 -1.84
CA ASN A 38 16.78 -3.76 -1.12
C ASN A 38 17.08 -5.26 -1.31
N HIS A 39 16.06 -6.12 -1.24
CA HIS A 39 16.24 -7.55 -1.52
C HIS A 39 16.76 -7.80 -2.95
N LEU A 40 16.18 -7.14 -3.96
CA LEU A 40 16.63 -7.28 -5.34
C LEU A 40 18.08 -6.83 -5.53
N ILE A 41 18.50 -5.75 -4.86
CA ILE A 41 19.89 -5.27 -4.89
C ILE A 41 20.83 -6.31 -4.26
N LEU A 42 20.47 -6.85 -3.10
CA LEU A 42 21.27 -7.86 -2.40
C LEU A 42 21.40 -9.16 -3.20
N ASP A 43 20.36 -9.54 -3.94
CA ASP A 43 20.35 -10.72 -4.80
C ASP A 43 20.98 -10.48 -6.18
N GLY A 44 21.46 -9.25 -6.46
CA GLY A 44 22.05 -8.88 -7.75
C GLY A 44 21.04 -8.79 -8.91
N ARG A 45 19.73 -8.81 -8.63
CA ARG A 45 18.63 -8.77 -9.60
C ARG A 45 18.29 -7.33 -10.01
N ASN A 46 19.32 -6.54 -10.33
CA ASN A 46 19.19 -5.11 -10.61
C ASN A 46 18.30 -4.83 -11.83
N ASP A 47 18.27 -5.72 -12.81
CA ASP A 47 17.45 -5.61 -14.02
C ASP A 47 15.93 -5.64 -13.70
N GLU A 48 15.55 -6.26 -12.58
CA GLU A 48 14.15 -6.38 -12.16
C GLU A 48 13.65 -5.16 -11.40
N ILE A 49 14.54 -4.31 -10.88
CA ILE A 49 14.17 -3.12 -10.09
C ILE A 49 13.23 -2.20 -10.87
N GLN A 50 13.57 -1.89 -12.14
CA GLN A 50 12.73 -1.05 -13.00
C GLN A 50 11.34 -1.66 -13.22
N SER A 51 11.28 -2.99 -13.38
CA SER A 51 10.03 -3.72 -13.58
C SER A 51 9.14 -3.65 -12.33
N VAL A 52 9.70 -3.78 -11.13
CA VAL A 52 8.95 -3.69 -9.87
C VAL A 52 8.39 -2.29 -9.59
N VAL A 53 9.18 -1.26 -9.91
CA VAL A 53 8.79 0.14 -9.70
C VAL A 53 7.65 0.54 -10.64
N THR A 54 7.67 0.07 -11.89
CA THR A 54 6.71 0.49 -12.92
C THR A 54 5.52 -0.46 -13.09
N ASN A 55 5.62 -1.72 -12.67
CA ASN A 55 4.60 -2.74 -12.87
C ASN A 55 4.09 -3.35 -11.56
N ALA A 56 2.83 -3.06 -11.23
CA ALA A 56 2.20 -3.55 -10.00
C ALA A 56 2.02 -5.08 -9.95
N GLU A 57 1.81 -5.74 -11.08
CA GLU A 57 1.64 -7.20 -11.13
C GLU A 57 2.96 -7.92 -10.89
N ILE A 58 4.06 -7.42 -11.46
CA ILE A 58 5.40 -7.95 -11.19
C ILE A 58 5.76 -7.75 -9.72
N ARG A 59 5.50 -6.55 -9.19
CA ARG A 59 5.70 -6.26 -7.76
C ARG A 59 4.92 -7.19 -6.84
N ARG A 60 3.64 -7.49 -7.15
CA ARG A 60 2.83 -8.45 -6.38
C ARG A 60 3.37 -9.87 -6.42
N LYS A 61 3.91 -10.30 -7.56
CA LYS A 61 4.53 -11.63 -7.69
C LYS A 61 5.79 -11.72 -6.82
N LEU A 62 6.64 -10.70 -6.87
CA LEU A 62 7.88 -10.67 -6.10
C LEU A 62 7.64 -10.51 -4.59
N TYR A 63 6.61 -9.78 -4.17
CA TYR A 63 6.22 -9.80 -2.75
C TYR A 63 5.97 -11.23 -2.26
N LYS A 64 5.23 -12.05 -3.02
CA LYS A 64 5.01 -13.46 -2.66
C LYS A 64 6.29 -14.27 -2.65
N GLU A 65 7.18 -14.04 -3.60
CA GLU A 65 8.48 -14.72 -3.70
C GLU A 65 9.37 -14.47 -2.48
N TYR A 66 9.41 -13.22 -2.00
CA TYR A 66 10.16 -12.82 -0.81
C TYR A 66 9.37 -12.98 0.50
N GLY A 67 8.15 -13.55 0.47
CA GLY A 67 7.34 -13.81 1.67
C GLY A 67 6.75 -12.56 2.34
N MET A 68 6.50 -11.50 1.56
CA MET A 68 5.93 -10.22 2.00
C MET A 68 4.45 -10.07 1.73
#